data_AF-A0A6L3NBU4-F1
#
_entry.id   AF-A0A6L3NBU4-F1
#
_cell.length_a   1.000
_cell.length_b   1.000
_cell.length_c   1.000
_cell.angle_alpha   90.00
_cell.angle_beta   90.00
_cell.angle_gamma   90.00
#
_symmetry.space_group_name_H-M   'P 1'
#
loop_
_entity.id
_entity.type
_entity.pdbx_description
1 polymer ?
#
loop_
_entity_poly.entity_id
_entity_poly.type
_entity_poly.pdbx_seq_one_letter_code
_entity_poly.pdbx_strand_id
1 'polypeptide(L)'
;PRWWNARWLEPVDGGGGTPLANGIAAAAQLLAAAARRRPDQQRWLWVLSDGCTRETPPRPAAADHVTFVDFDDAAVRIGQGRRLADAWGAQWTTAASLCPGLPD
;
A
#
# COMPACT_ATOMS: atom_id res chain seq x y z
N PRO A 1 -12.53 18.29 -5.30
CA PRO A 1 -13.50 18.08 -6.41
C PRO A 1 -13.32 16.69 -7.04
N ARG A 2 -14.41 15.95 -7.29
CA ARG A 2 -14.38 14.53 -7.74
C ARG A 2 -13.82 14.30 -9.16
N TRP A 3 -13.60 15.34 -9.95
CA TRP A 3 -13.28 15.22 -11.38
C TRP A 3 -11.81 14.93 -11.72
N TRP A 4 -10.87 15.19 -10.80
CA TRP A 4 -9.44 15.19 -11.17
C TRP A 4 -8.84 13.79 -11.35
N ASN A 5 -9.37 12.79 -10.63
CA ASN A 5 -8.87 11.42 -10.61
C ASN A 5 -9.87 10.38 -11.15
N ALA A 6 -11.10 10.79 -11.51
CA ALA A 6 -12.14 9.88 -12.00
C ALA A 6 -11.66 9.02 -13.18
N ARG A 7 -10.99 9.63 -14.17
CA ARG A 7 -10.41 8.91 -15.33
C ARG A 7 -9.37 7.83 -14.98
N TRP A 8 -8.74 7.90 -13.81
CA TRP A 8 -7.73 6.93 -13.35
C TRP A 8 -8.31 5.89 -12.41
N LEU A 9 -9.44 6.19 -11.78
CA LEU A 9 -10.11 5.29 -10.84
C LEU A 9 -11.21 4.45 -11.50
N GLU A 10 -11.95 5.01 -12.47
CA GLU A 10 -13.01 4.28 -13.20
C GLU A 10 -12.54 2.95 -13.82
N PRO A 11 -11.30 2.83 -14.37
CA PRO A 11 -10.81 1.56 -14.89
C PRO A 11 -10.35 0.58 -13.81
N VAL A 12 -10.19 1.03 -12.56
CA VAL A 12 -9.77 0.19 -11.44
C VAL A 12 -11.03 -0.46 -10.87
N ASP A 13 -11.39 -1.61 -11.42
CA ASP A 13 -12.52 -2.39 -10.91
C ASP A 13 -12.31 -2.75 -9.43
N GLY A 14 -13.37 -2.63 -8.65
CA GLY A 14 -13.41 -3.06 -7.25
C GLY A 14 -13.47 -4.59 -7.17
N GLY A 15 -12.33 -5.26 -7.29
CA GLY A 15 -12.23 -6.71 -7.15
C GLY A 15 -11.22 -7.11 -6.07
N GLY A 16 -11.69 -7.64 -4.95
CA GLY A 16 -10.86 -8.18 -3.86
C GLY A 16 -10.05 -9.44 -4.22
N GLY A 17 -9.85 -9.72 -5.51
CA GLY A 17 -9.25 -10.93 -6.04
C GLY A 17 -7.78 -10.81 -6.41
N THR A 18 -7.15 -9.63 -6.28
CA THR A 18 -5.69 -9.51 -6.48
C THR A 18 -5.01 -9.85 -5.16
N PRO A 19 -4.34 -11.02 -5.04
CA PRO A 19 -3.62 -11.37 -3.83
C PRO A 19 -2.54 -10.33 -3.55
N LEU A 20 -2.32 -10.01 -2.26
CA LEU A 20 -1.35 -8.99 -1.84
C LEU A 20 0.03 -9.26 -2.45
N ALA A 21 0.47 -10.51 -2.47
CA ALA A 21 1.76 -10.93 -3.04
C ALA A 21 1.88 -10.56 -4.52
N ASN A 22 0.81 -10.67 -5.32
CA ASN A 22 0.84 -10.29 -6.73
C ASN A 22 0.99 -8.77 -6.89
N GLY A 23 0.28 -7.99 -6.08
CA GLY A 23 0.42 -6.54 -6.05
C GLY A 23 1.84 -6.09 -5.67
N ILE A 24 2.41 -6.73 -4.65
CA ILE A 24 3.79 -6.46 -4.22
C ILE A 24 4.82 -6.88 -5.27
N ALA A 25 4.61 -8.01 -5.97
CA ALA A 25 5.48 -8.45 -7.05
C ALA A 25 5.46 -7.47 -8.24
N ALA A 26 4.28 -7.00 -8.64
CA ALA A 26 4.13 -5.98 -9.69
C ALA A 26 4.81 -4.66 -9.30
N ALA A 27 4.61 -4.21 -8.05
CA ALA A 27 5.29 -3.03 -7.53
C ALA A 27 6.81 -3.21 -7.53
N ALA A 28 7.34 -4.37 -7.14
CA ALA A 28 8.76 -4.65 -7.16
C ALA A 28 9.37 -4.54 -8.57
N GLN A 29 8.67 -5.06 -9.59
CA GLN A 29 9.09 -4.93 -10.98
C GLN A 29 9.13 -3.46 -11.44
N LEU A 30 8.09 -2.68 -11.10
CA LEU A 30 8.01 -1.26 -11.44
C LEU A 30 9.15 -0.46 -10.78
N LEU A 31 9.37 -0.67 -9.49
CA LEU A 31 10.41 0.03 -8.74
C LEU A 31 11.82 -0.35 -9.22
N ALA A 32 12.06 -1.62 -9.53
CA ALA A 32 13.33 -2.06 -10.10
C ALA A 32 13.59 -1.46 -11.49
N ALA A 33 12.56 -1.35 -12.33
CA ALA A 33 12.66 -0.68 -13.62
C ALA A 33 12.96 0.82 -13.46
N ALA A 34 12.31 1.49 -12.50
CA ALA A 34 12.58 2.89 -12.17
C ALA A 34 14.02 3.09 -11.69
N ALA A 35 14.51 2.22 -10.80
CA ALA A 35 15.89 2.29 -10.28
C ALA A 35 16.95 2.18 -11.38
N ARG A 36 16.71 1.36 -12.41
CA ARG A 36 17.63 1.25 -13.56
C ARG A 36 17.62 2.48 -14.47
N ARG A 37 16.44 3.08 -14.68
CA ARG A 37 16.27 4.19 -15.62
C ARG A 37 16.62 5.54 -15.00
N ARG A 38 16.35 5.72 -13.71
CA ARG A 38 16.55 6.95 -12.95
C ARG A 38 17.08 6.60 -11.54
N PRO A 39 18.39 6.34 -11.39
CA PRO A 39 18.94 5.88 -10.12
C PRO A 39 18.71 6.87 -8.96
N ASP A 40 18.78 8.17 -9.25
CA ASP A 40 18.59 9.25 -8.27
C ASP A 40 17.12 9.55 -7.95
N GLN A 41 16.17 8.93 -8.67
CA GLN A 41 14.76 9.07 -8.34
C GLN A 41 14.43 8.28 -7.08
N GLN A 42 13.92 8.98 -6.08
CA GLN A 42 13.38 8.38 -4.88
C GLN A 42 12.12 7.56 -5.20
N ARG A 43 12.03 6.35 -4.64
CA ARG A 43 11.03 5.33 -4.94
C ARG A 43 10.22 5.03 -3.69
N TRP A 44 8.93 5.33 -3.76
CA TRP A 44 7.98 5.14 -2.66
C TRP A 44 7.02 4.00 -2.98
N LEU A 45 6.78 3.14 -2.00
CA LEU A 45 5.72 2.15 -2.01
C LEU A 45 4.69 2.50 -0.94
N TRP A 46 3.43 2.65 -1.35
CA TRP A 46 2.30 2.79 -0.46
C TRP A 46 1.44 1.53 -0.57
N VAL A 47 1.25 0.83 0.53
CA VAL A 47 0.39 -0.36 0.61
C VAL A 47 -0.89 0.03 1.34
N LEU A 48 -2.00 0.01 0.63
CA LEU A 48 -3.33 0.29 1.18
C LEU A 48 -4.05 -1.05 1.32
N SER A 49 -4.36 -1.45 2.56
CA SER A 49 -4.97 -2.75 2.84
C SER A 49 -5.83 -2.70 4.09
N ASP A 50 -6.91 -3.49 4.09
CA ASP A 50 -7.76 -3.82 5.23
C ASP A 50 -7.24 -5.02 6.04
N GLY A 51 -6.06 -5.56 5.69
CA GLY A 51 -5.39 -6.60 6.47
C GLY A 51 -6.02 -8.00 6.36
N CYS A 52 -7.00 -8.22 5.48
CA CYS A 52 -7.72 -9.49 5.35
C CYS A 52 -6.88 -10.68 4.81
N THR A 53 -5.60 -10.47 4.49
CA THR A 53 -4.70 -11.51 3.98
C THR A 53 -3.69 -12.01 5.01
N ARG A 54 -3.28 -13.28 4.87
CA ARG A 54 -2.20 -13.91 5.64
C ARG A 54 -0.88 -13.98 4.87
N GLU A 55 -0.85 -13.45 3.65
CA GLU A 55 0.34 -13.45 2.82
C GLU A 55 1.42 -12.55 3.43
N THR A 56 2.66 -13.02 3.40
CA THR A 56 3.83 -12.28 3.87
C THR A 56 4.83 -12.13 2.72
N PRO A 57 4.51 -11.37 1.67
CA PRO A 57 5.45 -11.17 0.57
C PRO A 57 6.71 -10.46 1.07
N PRO A 58 7.83 -10.58 0.36
CA PRO A 58 9.05 -9.87 0.71
C PRO A 58 8.92 -8.37 0.39
N ARG A 59 9.60 -7.53 1.18
CA ARG A 59 9.73 -6.10 0.88
C ARG A 59 10.41 -5.90 -0.48
N PRO A 60 9.86 -5.07 -1.39
CA PRO A 60 10.55 -4.72 -2.63
C PRO A 60 11.89 -4.01 -2.37
N ALA A 61 12.99 -4.60 -2.85
CA ALA A 61 14.35 -4.11 -2.58
C ALA A 61 14.61 -2.70 -3.14
N ALA A 62 13.96 -2.32 -4.23
CA ALA A 62 14.10 -1.02 -4.86
C ALA A 62 13.20 0.08 -4.24
N ALA A 63 12.44 -0.24 -3.18
CA ALA A 63 11.66 0.76 -2.44
C ALA A 63 12.55 1.47 -1.41
N ASP A 64 12.78 2.76 -1.60
CA ASP A 64 13.52 3.59 -0.64
C ASP A 64 12.67 3.85 0.60
N HIS A 65 11.36 4.08 0.38
CA HIS A 65 10.37 4.29 1.44
C HIS A 65 9.19 3.36 1.26
N VAL A 66 8.69 2.83 2.38
CA VAL A 66 7.48 2.01 2.40
C VAL A 66 6.54 2.50 3.49
N THR A 67 5.28 2.73 3.13
CA THR A 67 4.21 3.11 4.05
C THR A 67 3.04 2.15 3.91
N PHE A 68 2.61 1.57 5.02
CA PHE A 68 1.36 0.83 5.14
C PHE A 68 0.27 1.75 5.67
N VAL A 69 -0.84 1.82 4.93
CA VAL A 69 -2.07 2.48 5.34
C VAL A 69 -3.10 1.40 5.64
N ASP A 70 -3.44 1.29 6.91
CA ASP A 70 -4.36 0.30 7.43
C ASP A 70 -5.80 0.83 7.37
N PHE A 71 -6.65 0.12 6.63
CA PHE A 71 -8.07 0.38 6.48
C PHE A 71 -8.92 -0.56 7.36
N ASP A 72 -8.31 -1.38 8.21
CA ASP A 72 -9.03 -2.21 9.18
C ASP A 72 -9.69 -1.33 10.27
N ASP A 73 -10.97 -1.04 10.05
CA ASP A 73 -11.85 -0.31 10.95
C ASP A 73 -12.71 -1.23 11.83
N ALA A 74 -12.46 -2.55 11.79
CA ALA A 74 -13.22 -3.51 12.57
C ALA A 74 -13.04 -3.27 14.09
N ALA A 75 -14.11 -3.55 14.86
CA ALA A 75 -14.12 -3.44 16.31
C ALA A 75 -12.99 -4.28 16.97
N VAL A 76 -12.63 -5.39 16.33
CA VAL A 76 -11.43 -6.17 16.66
C VAL A 76 -10.58 -6.27 15.39
N ARG A 77 -9.48 -5.51 15.37
CA ARG A 77 -8.56 -5.49 14.23
C ARG A 77 -7.84 -6.83 14.06
N ILE A 78 -7.72 -7.27 12.82
CA ILE A 78 -6.94 -8.42 12.37
C ILE A 78 -5.43 -8.15 12.58
N GLY A 79 -4.99 -6.89 12.41
CA GLY A 79 -3.63 -6.43 12.76
C GLY A 79 -2.52 -6.94 11.82
N GLN A 80 -2.88 -7.52 10.69
CA GLN A 80 -1.93 -8.11 9.74
C GLN A 80 -1.13 -7.05 8.98
N GLY A 81 -1.76 -5.92 8.63
CA GLY A 81 -1.09 -4.79 8.00
C GLY A 81 0.06 -4.25 8.87
N ARG A 82 -0.19 -4.10 10.18
CA ARG A 82 0.85 -3.69 11.14
C ARG A 82 1.99 -4.69 11.22
N ARG A 83 1.69 -5.99 11.32
CA ARG A 83 2.70 -7.05 11.38
C ARG A 83 3.63 -7.04 10.17
N LEU A 84 3.07 -6.88 8.96
CA LEU A 84 3.87 -6.85 7.74
C LEU A 84 4.72 -5.56 7.67
N ALA A 85 4.16 -4.42 8.08
CA ALA A 85 4.92 -3.18 8.17
C ALA A 85 6.13 -3.30 9.11
N ASP A 86 5.93 -3.85 10.31
CA ASP A 86 6.99 -4.07 11.28
C ASP A 86 8.06 -5.03 10.72
N ALA A 87 7.65 -6.12 10.05
CA ALA A 87 8.56 -7.08 9.41
C ALA A 87 9.42 -6.46 8.29
N TRP A 88 8.91 -5.41 7.64
CA TRP A 88 9.61 -4.69 6.57
C TRP A 88 10.42 -3.49 7.07
N GLY A 89 10.31 -3.14 8.36
CA GLY A 89 10.81 -1.87 8.89
C GLY A 89 10.15 -0.66 8.22
N ALA A 90 8.88 -0.78 7.84
CA ALA A 90 8.11 0.22 7.13
C ALA A 90 7.36 1.15 8.08
N GLN A 91 6.97 2.33 7.57
CA GLN A 91 6.03 3.20 8.27
C GLN A 91 4.64 2.54 8.27
N TRP A 92 3.89 2.72 9.35
CA TRP A 92 2.51 2.25 9.47
C TRP A 92 1.64 3.38 10.01
N THR A 93 0.45 3.54 9.43
CA THR A 93 -0.53 4.54 9.82
C THR A 93 -1.93 3.99 9.55
N THR A 94 -2.97 4.52 10.21
CA THR A 94 -4.36 4.20 9.87
C THR A 94 -4.89 5.17 8.83
N ALA A 95 -5.87 4.77 8.02
CA ALA A 95 -6.53 5.68 7.09
C ALA A 95 -7.12 6.92 7.80
N ALA A 96 -7.74 6.72 8.98
CA ALA A 96 -8.28 7.79 9.81
C ALA A 96 -7.21 8.84 10.19
N SER A 97 -5.99 8.40 10.54
CA SER A 97 -4.91 9.33 10.93
C SER A 97 -4.41 10.22 9.79
N LEU A 98 -4.64 9.84 8.53
CA LEU A 98 -4.28 10.62 7.35
C LEU A 98 -5.34 11.67 6.97
N CYS A 99 -6.54 11.58 7.54
CA CYS A 99 -7.67 12.48 7.28
C CYS A 99 -8.04 13.30 8.53
N PRO A 100 -7.16 14.20 9.03
CA PRO A 100 -7.51 15.04 10.16
C PRO A 100 -8.71 15.93 9.79
N GLY A 101 -9.86 15.69 10.43
CA GLY A 101 -11.06 16.54 10.32
C GLY A 101 -12.32 15.92 9.69
N LEU A 102 -12.37 14.62 9.40
CA LEU A 102 -13.64 13.95 9.09
C LEU A 102 -14.39 13.69 10.42
N PRO A 103 -15.67 14.09 10.57
CA PRO A 103 -16.45 13.72 11.75
C PRO A 103 -16.65 12.20 11.81
N ASP A 104 -16.69 11.67 13.04
CA ASP A 104 -16.98 10.26 13.36
C ASP A 104 -18.31 9.76 12.74
#